data_AF-A0A0S8BTE1-F1
#
_entry.id   AF-A0A0S8BTE1-F1
#
_cell.length_a   1.000
_cell.length_b   1.000
_cell.length_c   1.000
_cell.angle_alpha   90.00
_cell.angle_beta   90.00
_cell.angle_gamma   90.00
#
_symmetry.space_group_name_H-M   'P 1'
#
loop_
_entity.id
_entity.type
_entity.pdbx_description
1 polymer ?
#
loop_
_entity_poly.entity_id
_entity_poly.type
_entity_poly.pdbx_seq_one_letter_code
_entity_poly.pdbx_strand_id
1 'polypeptide(L)' 'MSTIAIYCVTLLFLHTLPVHADEAMDYYNQGLKGSMTRKKIAFFTKALQLDPKLAAAYEQRGLLYYFQGKYDKVI' A
#
# COMPACT_ATOMS: atom_id res chain seq x y z
N MET A 1 16.18 2.07 35.56
CA MET A 1 17.12 1.83 34.44
C MET A 1 16.48 1.03 33.30
N SER A 2 15.41 0.26 33.54
CA SER A 2 14.76 -0.59 32.52
C SER A 2 13.67 0.08 31.69
N THR A 3 13.05 1.17 32.16
CA THR A 3 11.93 1.83 31.47
C THR A 3 12.35 2.69 30.27
N ILE A 4 13.52 3.34 30.35
CA ILE A 4 14.09 4.15 29.25
C ILE A 4 14.39 3.28 28.02
N ALA A 5 14.88 2.06 28.24
CA ALA A 5 15.16 1.11 27.16
C ALA A 5 13.88 0.67 26.42
N ILE A 6 12.78 0.47 27.14
CA ILE A 6 11.48 0.12 26.55
C ILE A 6 10.94 1.27 25.71
N TYR A 7 11.02 2.52 26.20
CA TYR A 7 10.61 3.71 25.45
C TYR A 7 11.44 3.90 24.16
N CYS A 8 12.75 3.65 24.20
CA CYS A 8 13.61 3.72 23.01
C CYS A 8 13.21 2.70 21.95
N VAL A 9 12.85 1.47 22.35
CA VAL A 9 12.41 0.42 21.40
C VAL A 9 11.01 0.72 20.86
N THR A 10 10.08 1.25 21.67
CA THR A 10 8.75 1.64 21.18
C THR A 10 8.77 2.88 20.29
N LEU A 11 9.66 3.85 20.57
CA LEU A 11 9.87 5.03 19.71
C LEU A 11 10.48 4.65 18.36
N LEU A 12 11.36 3.65 18.33
CA LEU A 12 11.89 3.07 17.10
C LEU A 12 10.78 2.40 16.26
N PHE A 13 9.84 1.68 16.90
CA PHE A 13 8.67 1.10 16.22
C PHE A 13 7.65 2.15 15.75
N LEU A 14 7.57 3.32 16.41
CA LEU A 14 6.74 4.45 15.97
C LEU A 14 7.31 5.16 14.73
N HIS A 15 8.64 5.25 14.62
CA HIS A 15 9.32 5.90 13.50
C HIS A 15 9.29 5.08 12.19
N THR A 16 9.00 3.78 12.24
CA THR A 16 8.93 2.94 11.02
C THR A 16 7.59 3.03 10.29
N LEU A 17 6.54 3.61 10.90
CA LEU A 17 5.21 3.72 10.30
C LEU A 17 5.10 4.74 9.14
N PRO A 18 5.64 5.98 9.24
CA PRO A 18 5.39 7.00 8.20
C PRO A 18 6.17 6.75 6.90
N VAL A 19 7.40 6.20 6.96
CA VAL A 19 8.23 5.96 5.77
C VAL A 19 7.59 4.95 4.80
N HIS A 20 7.04 3.85 5.33
CA HIS A 20 6.39 2.83 4.49
C HIS A 20 5.07 3.32 3.89
N ALA A 21 4.35 4.20 4.60
CA ALA A 21 3.09 4.79 4.12
C ALA A 21 3.34 5.80 2.97
N ASP A 22 4.38 6.62 3.07
CA ASP A 22 4.75 7.56 2.00
C ASP A 22 5.17 6.81 0.72
N GLU A 23 5.93 5.72 0.85
CA GLU A 23 6.28 4.86 -0.29
C GLU A 23 5.06 4.14 -0.88
N ALA A 24 4.15 3.63 -0.04
CA ALA A 24 2.90 3.03 -0.50
C ALA A 24 2.07 4.03 -1.32
N MET A 25 2.02 5.28 -0.88
CA MET A 25 1.28 6.35 -1.56
C MET A 25 1.96 6.76 -2.88
N ASP A 26 3.29 6.73 -2.96
CA ASP A 26 3.99 6.96 -4.23
C ASP A 26 3.62 5.89 -5.27
N TYR A 27 3.67 4.60 -4.89
CA TYR A 27 3.23 3.52 -5.78
C TYR A 27 1.76 3.64 -6.17
N TYR A 28 0.88 4.03 -5.24
CA TYR A 28 -0.52 4.34 -5.54
C TYR A 28 -0.66 5.44 -6.59
N ASN A 29 0.07 6.54 -6.44
CA ASN A 29 0.07 7.66 -7.39
C ASN A 29 0.62 7.28 -8.76
N GLN A 30 1.65 6.42 -8.83
CA GLN A 30 2.13 5.86 -10.09
C GLN A 30 1.06 5.00 -10.78
N GLY A 31 0.31 4.21 -10.02
CA GLY A 31 -0.83 3.42 -10.50
C GLY A 31 -1.94 4.29 -11.09
N LEU A 32 -2.24 5.44 -10.48
CA LEU A 32 -3.21 6.40 -11.02
C LEU A 32 -2.75 6.99 -12.36
N LYS A 33 -1.47 7.39 -12.47
CA LYS A 33 -0.89 8.02 -13.67
C LYS A 33 -0.74 7.07 -14.86
N GLY A 34 -0.60 5.77 -14.63
CA GLY A 34 -0.43 4.80 -15.72
C GLY A 34 -1.60 4.80 -16.71
N SER A 35 -1.40 4.35 -17.95
CA SER A 35 -2.50 4.12 -18.91
C SER A 35 -2.83 2.63 -19.04
N MET A 36 -1.81 1.76 -18.92
CA MET A 36 -1.98 0.32 -19.08
C MET A 36 -2.50 -0.36 -17.81
N THR A 37 -3.72 -0.93 -17.89
CA THR A 37 -4.45 -1.57 -16.79
C THR A 37 -3.64 -2.64 -16.05
N ARG A 38 -2.86 -3.47 -16.76
CA ARG A 38 -1.99 -4.49 -16.11
C ARG A 38 -0.86 -3.88 -15.27
N LYS A 39 -0.26 -2.77 -15.74
CA LYS A 39 0.78 -2.07 -14.97
C LYS A 39 0.18 -1.40 -13.72
N LYS A 40 -1.02 -0.84 -13.82
CA LYS A 40 -1.73 -0.25 -12.67
C LYS A 40 -1.98 -1.26 -11.55
N ILE A 41 -2.43 -2.47 -11.87
CA ILE A 41 -2.64 -3.53 -10.87
C ILE A 41 -1.34 -3.84 -10.11
N ALA A 42 -0.21 -3.90 -10.79
CA ALA A 42 1.08 -4.16 -10.16
C ALA A 42 1.47 -3.02 -9.19
N PHE A 43 1.24 -1.76 -9.58
CA PHE A 43 1.48 -0.60 -8.72
C PHE A 43 0.61 -0.61 -7.47
N PHE A 44 -0.70 -0.86 -7.60
CA PHE A 44 -1.59 -0.96 -6.43
C PHE A 44 -1.26 -2.18 -5.57
N THR A 45 -0.80 -3.29 -6.16
CA THR A 45 -0.35 -4.45 -5.40
C THR A 45 0.89 -4.12 -4.57
N LYS A 46 1.86 -3.38 -5.12
CA LYS A 46 3.02 -2.91 -4.35
C LYS A 46 2.62 -1.93 -3.25
N ALA A 47 1.71 -0.99 -3.54
CA ALA A 47 1.18 -0.07 -2.53
C ALA A 47 0.57 -0.85 -1.35
N LEU A 48 -0.20 -1.90 -1.63
CA LEU A 48 -0.81 -2.77 -0.61
C LEU A 48 0.18 -3.69 0.12
N GLN A 49 1.34 -4.02 -0.47
CA GLN A 49 2.40 -4.75 0.22
C GLN A 49 3.10 -3.87 1.26
N LEU A 50 3.18 -2.57 1.00
CA LEU A 50 3.82 -1.58 1.87
C LEU A 50 2.86 -1.04 2.93
N ASP A 51 1.63 -0.74 2.53
CA ASP A 51 0.52 -0.41 3.42
C ASP A 51 -0.71 -1.29 3.13
N PRO A 52 -0.84 -2.43 3.83
CA PRO A 52 -2.01 -3.29 3.72
C PRO A 52 -3.32 -2.64 4.17
N LYS A 53 -3.30 -1.45 4.77
CA LYS A 53 -4.50 -0.72 5.20
C LYS A 53 -4.90 0.39 4.22
N LEU A 54 -4.18 0.56 3.11
CA LEU A 54 -4.47 1.57 2.10
C LEU A 54 -5.73 1.22 1.31
N ALA A 55 -6.90 1.56 1.86
CA ALA A 55 -8.21 1.26 1.30
C ALA A 55 -8.38 1.76 -0.15
N ALA A 56 -7.82 2.93 -0.47
CA ALA A 56 -7.84 3.48 -1.82
C ALA A 56 -7.15 2.57 -2.84
N ALA A 57 -6.05 1.90 -2.48
CA ALA A 57 -5.37 0.98 -3.38
C ALA A 57 -6.18 -0.30 -3.62
N TYR A 58 -6.92 -0.80 -2.62
CA TYR A 58 -7.86 -1.90 -2.80
C TYR A 58 -9.01 -1.54 -3.75
N GLU A 59 -9.62 -0.37 -3.54
CA GLU A 59 -10.71 0.12 -4.39
C GLU A 59 -10.26 0.22 -5.85
N GLN A 60 -9.15 0.93 -6.11
CA GLN A 60 -8.64 1.11 -7.47
C GLN A 60 -8.24 -0.21 -8.13
N ARG A 61 -7.63 -1.14 -7.36
CA ARG A 61 -7.28 -2.47 -7.87
C ARG A 61 -8.53 -3.30 -8.19
N GLY A 62 -9.55 -3.25 -7.34
CA GLY A 62 -10.83 -3.92 -7.52
C GLY A 62 -11.57 -3.41 -8.76
N LEU A 63 -11.64 -2.09 -8.95
CA LEU A 63 -12.20 -1.47 -10.16
C LEU A 63 -11.49 -1.96 -11.42
N LEU A 64 -10.15 -2.04 -11.41
CA LEU A 64 -9.41 -2.54 -12.57
C LEU A 64 -9.69 -4.00 -12.90
N TYR A 65 -9.93 -4.85 -11.90
CA TYR A 65 -10.34 -6.24 -12.12
C TYR A 65 -11.78 -6.33 -12.61
N TYR A 66 -12.69 -5.52 -12.06
CA TYR A 66 -14.07 -5.37 -12.51
C TYR A 66 -14.12 -4.98 -14.00
N PHE A 67 -13.39 -3.93 -14.40
CA PHE A 67 -13.33 -3.49 -15.80
C PHE A 67 -12.62 -4.48 -16.73
N GLN A 68 -11.76 -5.36 -16.21
CA GLN A 68 -11.16 -6.45 -16.99
C GLN A 68 -12.05 -7.68 -17.11
N GLY A 69 -13.24 -7.70 -16.49
CA GLY A 69 -14.10 -8.88 -16.40
C GLY A 69 -13.46 -10.04 -15.62
N LYS A 70 -12.45 -9.76 -14.78
CA LYS A 70 -11.69 -10.75 -14.01
C LYS A 70 -12.10 -10.70 -12.55
N TYR A 71 -13.36 -11.04 -12.30
CA TYR A 71 -13.95 -11.01 -10.96
C TYR A 71 -13.25 -11.99 -9.99
N ASP A 72 -12.72 -13.10 -10.50
CA ASP A 72 -12.08 -14.16 -9.70
C ASP A 72 -10.74 -13.75 -9.06
N LYS A 73 -10.17 -12.58 -9.41
CA LYS A 73 -8.88 -12.11 -8.88
C LYS A 73 -9.01 -11.04 -7.79
N VAL A 74 -10.23 -10.72 -7.37
CA VAL A 74 -10.50 -9.71 -6.33
C VAL A 74 -10.53 -10.36 -4.95
N ILE A 75 -9.40 -10.92 -4.50
CA ILE A 75 -9.22 -11.38 -3.10
C ILE A 75 -7.76 -11.17 -2.71
#